data_AF-A0A7S3DAR3-F1
#
_entry.id   AF-A0A7S3DAR3-F1
#
_cell.length_a   1.000
_cell.length_b   1.000
_cell.length_c   1.000
_cell.angle_alpha   90.00
_cell.angle_beta   90.00
_cell.angle_gamma   90.00
#
_symmetry.space_group_name_H-M   'P 1'
#
loop_
_entity.id
_entity.type
_entity.pdbx_description
1 polymer ?
#
loop_
_entity_poly.entity_id
_entity_poly.type
_entity_poly.pdbx_seq_one_letter_code
_entity_poly.pdbx_strand_id
1 'polypeptide(L)'
;YVGIEALSHIAKVNPKYVVDHQITVIDCLEDPDETLKRRTLDLLFTMTTAKNVTVIVDKMVKVLKSTVDQYLKGDLVSKITSLTERFAPSNEWFIRIMNEVFVLGGAMVRPQVAHNLLRLIAEGTDDEEVDNELRQMAVESYLDILNKGSNLPDVMMQVIAWVIGEYAYVLGRDLQPIMDSLLDLLDRPMEDRETKGWIITALIKLSAQNPTGASEEVCEVIDKYETSRSVNLQQRVKEFRSLRNAAEVMRNVFPVDSSCDDLEVDADLRFLDALVQQALQAGARPYDRPDEDGDEGEEKSLRFDAYEMPTNEPHYAKTTSALFKSSGYGAEDGGESAEDMGSVPVPEADMSFSSLLGKKSSGGGGKWTDEGYEGAA
;
A
#
# COMPACT_ATOMS: atom_id res chain seq x y z
N TYR A 1 -43.62 -7.36 2.74
CA TYR A 1 -42.88 -8.06 3.82
C TYR A 1 -42.99 -9.59 3.72
N VAL A 2 -44.13 -10.22 4.04
CA VAL A 2 -44.27 -11.70 4.07
C VAL A 2 -43.85 -12.38 2.76
N GLY A 3 -44.16 -11.79 1.60
CA GLY A 3 -43.74 -12.33 0.30
C GLY A 3 -42.22 -12.38 0.11
N ILE A 4 -41.49 -11.33 0.53
CA ILE A 4 -40.02 -11.30 0.47
C ILE A 4 -39.43 -12.33 1.42
N GLU A 5 -39.97 -12.46 2.62
CA GLU A 5 -39.54 -13.46 3.59
C GLU A 5 -39.75 -14.90 3.08
N ALA A 6 -40.91 -15.18 2.49
CA ALA A 6 -41.18 -16.46 1.84
C ALA A 6 -40.21 -16.74 0.69
N LEU A 7 -39.94 -15.75 -0.17
CA LEU A 7 -38.96 -15.87 -1.25
C LEU A 7 -37.53 -16.09 -0.73
N SER A 8 -37.15 -15.48 0.40
CA SER A 8 -35.85 -15.74 1.05
C SER A 8 -35.71 -17.17 1.54
N HIS A 9 -36.78 -17.77 2.06
CA HIS A 9 -36.77 -19.19 2.42
C HIS A 9 -36.69 -20.09 1.18
N ILE A 10 -37.43 -19.75 0.12
CA ILE A 10 -37.39 -20.51 -1.14
C ILE A 10 -36.01 -20.41 -1.80
N ALA A 11 -35.37 -19.23 -1.79
CA ALA A 11 -34.05 -19.01 -2.37
C ALA A 11 -33.00 -19.97 -1.78
N LYS A 12 -33.08 -20.26 -0.48
CA LYS A 12 -32.17 -21.20 0.21
C LYS A 12 -32.37 -22.66 -0.21
N VAL A 13 -33.58 -23.02 -0.64
CA VAL A 13 -33.92 -24.40 -1.03
C VAL A 13 -33.75 -24.59 -2.54
N ASN A 14 -34.28 -23.67 -3.33
CA ASN A 14 -34.17 -23.71 -4.79
C ASN A 14 -34.15 -22.28 -5.38
N PRO A 15 -32.96 -21.74 -5.67
CA PRO A 15 -32.79 -20.39 -6.21
C PRO A 15 -33.51 -20.15 -7.54
N LYS A 16 -33.72 -21.20 -8.35
CA LYS A 16 -34.25 -21.08 -9.72
C LYS A 16 -35.62 -20.40 -9.77
N TYR A 17 -36.50 -20.71 -8.83
CA TYR A 17 -37.85 -20.15 -8.78
C TYR A 17 -37.90 -18.69 -8.34
N VAL A 18 -36.81 -18.19 -7.76
CA VAL A 18 -36.73 -16.81 -7.26
C VAL A 18 -36.25 -15.86 -8.36
N VAL A 19 -35.40 -16.35 -9.28
CA VAL A 19 -34.85 -15.56 -10.39
C VAL A 19 -35.95 -15.03 -11.30
N ASP A 20 -37.01 -15.80 -11.56
CA ASP A 20 -38.15 -15.37 -12.38
C ASP A 20 -38.89 -14.16 -11.80
N HIS A 21 -38.78 -13.94 -10.49
CA HIS A 21 -39.39 -12.81 -9.79
C HIS A 21 -38.41 -11.66 -9.50
N GLN A 22 -37.19 -11.70 -10.06
CA GLN A 22 -36.14 -10.71 -9.77
C GLN A 22 -36.59 -9.27 -10.00
N ILE A 23 -37.33 -8.99 -11.09
CA ILE A 23 -37.81 -7.63 -11.40
C ILE A 23 -38.70 -7.11 -10.27
N THR A 24 -39.67 -7.92 -9.83
CA THR A 24 -40.58 -7.56 -8.73
C THR A 24 -39.84 -7.38 -7.40
N VAL A 25 -38.80 -8.19 -7.16
CA VAL A 25 -37.95 -8.04 -5.97
C VAL A 25 -37.16 -6.72 -6.04
N ILE A 26 -36.61 -6.37 -7.21
CA ILE A 26 -35.90 -5.08 -7.40
C ILE A 26 -36.85 -3.89 -7.16
N ASP A 27 -38.09 -3.96 -7.63
CA ASP A 27 -39.07 -2.89 -7.43
C ASP A 27 -39.36 -2.64 -5.94
N CYS A 28 -39.22 -3.66 -5.09
CA CYS A 28 -39.36 -3.51 -3.63
C CYS A 28 -38.27 -2.65 -2.99
N LEU A 29 -37.19 -2.29 -3.70
CA LEU A 29 -36.18 -1.33 -3.22
C LEU A 29 -36.66 0.13 -3.27
N GLU A 30 -37.67 0.44 -4.08
CA GLU A 30 -38.23 1.79 -4.21
C GLU A 30 -39.34 2.06 -3.16
N ASP A 31 -39.72 1.04 -2.37
CA ASP A 31 -40.69 1.17 -1.28
C ASP A 31 -40.15 2.06 -0.15
N PRO A 32 -40.97 2.90 0.52
CA PRO A 32 -40.50 3.76 1.61
C PRO A 32 -40.08 3.00 2.89
N ASP A 33 -40.46 1.72 3.08
CA ASP A 33 -40.12 0.94 4.26
C ASP A 33 -38.67 0.43 4.23
N GLU A 34 -37.82 1.02 5.07
CA GLU A 34 -36.41 0.63 5.23
C GLU A 34 -36.21 -0.83 5.67
N THR A 35 -37.15 -1.39 6.45
CA THR A 35 -37.09 -2.80 6.85
C THR A 35 -37.29 -3.69 5.64
N LEU A 36 -38.25 -3.33 4.78
CA LEU A 36 -38.49 -4.05 3.53
C LEU A 36 -37.29 -3.95 2.61
N LYS A 37 -36.69 -2.76 2.43
CA LYS A 37 -35.47 -2.58 1.62
C LYS A 37 -34.34 -3.49 2.10
N ARG A 38 -34.06 -3.52 3.40
CA ARG A 38 -32.99 -4.36 3.98
C ARG A 38 -33.22 -5.85 3.68
N ARG A 39 -34.45 -6.35 3.89
CA ARG A 39 -34.81 -7.74 3.57
C ARG A 39 -34.72 -8.03 2.07
N THR A 40 -35.12 -7.08 1.23
CA THR A 40 -34.98 -7.17 -0.22
C THR A 40 -33.52 -7.26 -0.63
N LEU A 41 -32.62 -6.47 -0.02
CA LEU A 41 -31.18 -6.53 -0.28
C LEU A 41 -30.56 -7.87 0.14
N ASP A 42 -30.96 -8.43 1.28
CA ASP A 42 -30.55 -9.79 1.71
C ASP A 42 -30.97 -10.85 0.69
N LEU A 43 -32.20 -10.75 0.20
CA LEU A 43 -32.75 -11.66 -0.79
C LEU A 43 -32.03 -11.53 -2.14
N LEU A 44 -31.78 -10.30 -2.59
CA LEU A 44 -31.01 -10.02 -3.81
C LEU A 44 -29.60 -10.60 -3.71
N PHE A 45 -28.91 -10.40 -2.59
CA PHE A 45 -27.59 -10.98 -2.35
C PHE A 45 -27.61 -12.52 -2.48
N THR A 46 -28.61 -13.17 -1.92
CA THR A 46 -28.74 -14.64 -1.92
C THR A 46 -29.05 -15.22 -3.29
N MET A 47 -29.79 -14.49 -4.14
CA MET A 47 -30.16 -14.95 -5.49
C MET A 47 -29.18 -14.53 -6.59
N THR A 48 -28.09 -13.84 -6.24
CA THR A 48 -27.09 -13.41 -7.21
C THR A 48 -26.39 -14.61 -7.85
N THR A 49 -26.16 -14.50 -9.15
CA THR A 49 -25.46 -15.44 -10.02
C THR A 49 -24.57 -14.66 -10.98
N ALA A 50 -23.64 -15.33 -11.66
CA ALA A 50 -22.80 -14.71 -12.70
C ALA A 50 -23.61 -13.99 -13.81
N LYS A 51 -24.85 -14.42 -14.08
CA LYS A 51 -25.68 -13.84 -15.14
C LYS A 51 -26.41 -12.55 -14.76
N ASN A 52 -26.70 -12.34 -13.48
CA ASN A 52 -27.51 -11.21 -13.00
C ASN A 52 -26.77 -10.28 -12.02
N VAL A 53 -25.50 -10.59 -11.70
CA VAL A 53 -24.65 -9.81 -10.81
C VAL A 53 -24.58 -8.33 -11.19
N THR A 54 -24.43 -8.02 -12.49
CA THR A 54 -24.31 -6.64 -12.98
C THR A 54 -25.51 -5.79 -12.58
N VAL A 55 -26.71 -6.30 -12.86
CA VAL A 55 -27.98 -5.65 -12.53
C VAL A 55 -28.18 -5.51 -11.03
N ILE A 56 -27.87 -6.57 -10.26
CA ILE A 56 -28.07 -6.56 -8.81
C ILE A 56 -27.11 -5.58 -8.13
N VAL A 57 -25.82 -5.63 -8.49
CA VAL A 57 -24.79 -4.76 -7.92
C VAL A 57 -25.05 -3.29 -8.27
N ASP A 58 -25.44 -2.97 -9.51
CA ASP A 58 -25.79 -1.58 -9.87
C ASP A 58 -26.96 -1.05 -9.03
N LYS A 59 -27.94 -1.90 -8.71
CA LYS A 59 -29.05 -1.53 -7.79
C LYS A 59 -28.56 -1.35 -6.35
N MET A 60 -27.69 -2.24 -5.86
CA MET A 60 -27.11 -2.11 -4.52
C MET A 60 -26.25 -0.84 -4.39
N VAL A 61 -25.47 -0.50 -5.42
CA VAL A 61 -24.69 0.74 -5.49
C VAL A 61 -25.62 1.96 -5.55
N LYS A 62 -26.74 1.90 -6.28
CA LYS A 62 -27.75 2.97 -6.26
C LYS A 62 -28.29 3.21 -4.84
N VAL A 63 -28.56 2.15 -4.08
CA VAL A 63 -28.99 2.26 -2.68
C VAL A 63 -27.85 2.78 -1.79
N LEU A 64 -26.61 2.35 -2.03
CA LEU A 64 -25.42 2.83 -1.32
C LEU A 64 -25.24 4.36 -1.50
N LYS A 65 -25.56 4.90 -2.68
CA LYS A 65 -25.51 6.34 -2.98
C LYS A 65 -26.59 7.14 -2.23
N SER A 66 -27.77 6.56 -2.00
CA SER A 66 -28.91 7.28 -1.42
C SER A 66 -29.05 7.08 0.09
N THR A 67 -28.46 6.04 0.66
CA THR A 67 -28.59 5.74 2.09
C THR A 67 -27.74 6.64 2.97
N VAL A 68 -28.31 7.07 4.09
CA VAL A 68 -27.63 7.83 5.15
C VAL A 68 -27.25 6.96 6.34
N ASP A 69 -27.75 5.72 6.39
CA ASP A 69 -27.56 4.80 7.48
C ASP A 69 -26.19 4.10 7.40
N GLN A 70 -25.34 4.36 8.38
CA GLN A 70 -23.98 3.83 8.46
C GLN A 70 -23.95 2.31 8.58
N TYR A 71 -24.92 1.68 9.26
CA TYR A 71 -24.96 0.23 9.39
C TYR A 71 -25.30 -0.43 8.05
N LEU A 72 -26.35 0.07 7.38
CA LEU A 72 -26.72 -0.40 6.05
C LEU A 72 -25.62 -0.14 5.03
N LYS A 73 -24.93 0.99 5.12
CA LYS A 73 -23.78 1.32 4.29
C LYS A 73 -22.65 0.28 4.42
N GLY A 74 -22.26 -0.06 5.65
CA GLY A 74 -21.23 -1.09 5.89
C GLY A 74 -21.65 -2.48 5.39
N ASP A 75 -22.90 -2.86 5.60
CA ASP A 75 -23.46 -4.12 5.10
C ASP A 75 -23.48 -4.17 3.56
N LEU A 76 -23.91 -3.10 2.90
CA LEU A 76 -23.90 -2.97 1.44
C LEU A 76 -22.48 -3.04 0.87
N VAL A 77 -21.53 -2.32 1.46
CA VAL A 77 -20.10 -2.37 1.05
C VAL A 77 -19.62 -3.82 1.12
N SER A 78 -19.86 -4.51 2.24
CA SER A 78 -19.42 -5.90 2.41
C SER A 78 -20.07 -6.85 1.39
N LYS A 79 -21.37 -6.69 1.11
CA LYS A 79 -22.10 -7.51 0.14
C LYS A 79 -21.64 -7.24 -1.29
N ILE A 80 -21.51 -5.98 -1.69
CA ILE A 80 -21.07 -5.59 -3.04
C ILE A 80 -19.66 -6.10 -3.28
N THR A 81 -18.74 -5.92 -2.34
CA THR A 81 -17.37 -6.46 -2.45
C THR A 81 -17.38 -7.98 -2.59
N SER A 82 -18.16 -8.70 -1.77
CA SER A 82 -18.22 -10.15 -1.87
C SER A 82 -18.80 -10.65 -3.21
N LEU A 83 -19.81 -9.97 -3.75
CA LEU A 83 -20.41 -10.34 -5.03
C LEU A 83 -19.48 -10.04 -6.21
N THR A 84 -18.77 -8.91 -6.17
CA THR A 84 -17.83 -8.50 -7.21
C THR A 84 -16.62 -9.42 -7.25
N GLU A 85 -16.03 -9.79 -6.11
CA GLU A 85 -14.93 -10.77 -6.05
C GLU A 85 -15.32 -12.17 -6.54
N ARG A 86 -16.61 -12.54 -6.48
CA ARG A 86 -17.07 -13.89 -6.86
C ARG A 86 -17.56 -13.98 -8.30
N PHE A 87 -18.20 -12.92 -8.79
CA PHE A 87 -18.99 -12.97 -10.02
C PHE A 87 -18.65 -11.84 -10.99
N ALA A 88 -17.56 -11.09 -10.80
CA ALA A 88 -17.17 -10.06 -11.75
C ALA A 88 -17.04 -10.63 -13.17
N PRO A 89 -17.72 -10.04 -14.17
CA PRO A 89 -17.67 -10.51 -15.55
C PRO A 89 -16.40 -10.04 -16.29
N SER A 90 -15.73 -8.99 -15.80
CA SER A 90 -14.48 -8.46 -16.35
C SER A 90 -13.72 -7.62 -15.32
N ASN A 91 -12.41 -7.48 -15.53
CA ASN A 91 -11.55 -6.64 -14.69
C ASN A 91 -11.96 -5.16 -14.76
N GLU A 92 -12.33 -4.66 -15.94
CA GLU A 92 -12.82 -3.29 -16.11
C GLU A 92 -14.09 -3.04 -15.26
N TRP A 93 -15.05 -3.97 -15.31
CA TRP A 93 -16.27 -3.84 -14.51
C TRP A 93 -15.97 -3.90 -13.02
N PHE A 94 -15.04 -4.76 -12.60
CA PHE A 94 -14.59 -4.87 -11.22
C PHE A 94 -13.99 -3.55 -10.72
N ILE A 95 -13.02 -2.97 -11.45
CA ILE A 95 -12.39 -1.69 -11.11
C ILE A 95 -13.44 -0.58 -11.00
N ARG A 96 -14.36 -0.49 -11.98
CA ARG A 96 -15.44 0.51 -11.95
C ARG A 96 -16.27 0.41 -10.67
N ILE A 97 -16.72 -0.79 -10.31
CA ILE A 97 -17.54 -0.98 -9.11
C ILE A 97 -16.73 -0.69 -7.84
N MET A 98 -15.49 -1.16 -7.75
CA MET A 98 -14.65 -0.89 -6.58
C MET A 98 -14.39 0.61 -6.38
N ASN A 99 -14.18 1.36 -7.47
CA ASN A 99 -14.05 2.82 -7.40
C ASN A 99 -15.31 3.47 -6.81
N GLU A 100 -16.50 3.03 -7.24
CA GLU A 100 -17.76 3.51 -6.66
C GLU A 100 -17.89 3.12 -5.17
N VAL A 101 -17.52 1.88 -4.80
CA VAL A 101 -17.55 1.40 -3.42
C VAL A 101 -16.57 2.17 -2.53
N PHE A 102 -15.38 2.52 -3.01
CA PHE A 102 -14.39 3.26 -2.23
C PHE A 102 -14.79 4.71 -2.01
N VAL A 103 -15.23 5.38 -3.07
CA VAL A 103 -15.70 6.77 -3.00
C VAL A 103 -16.92 6.90 -2.08
N LEU A 104 -17.88 5.97 -2.19
CA LEU A 104 -19.10 6.02 -1.40
C LEU A 104 -18.90 5.46 0.00
N GLY A 105 -18.29 4.28 0.12
CA GLY A 105 -18.12 3.52 1.35
C GLY A 105 -17.12 4.13 2.34
N GLY A 106 -16.04 4.72 1.83
CA GLY A 106 -14.99 5.36 2.62
C GLY A 106 -14.49 4.50 3.78
N ALA A 107 -14.61 4.98 5.02
CA ALA A 107 -14.15 4.29 6.23
C ALA A 107 -14.82 2.93 6.50
N MET A 108 -15.92 2.61 5.83
CA MET A 108 -16.58 1.30 5.95
C MET A 108 -15.88 0.21 5.12
N VAL A 109 -15.01 0.59 4.20
CA VAL A 109 -14.26 -0.33 3.35
C VAL A 109 -13.10 -0.90 4.16
N ARG A 110 -13.00 -2.24 4.19
CA ARG A 110 -11.87 -2.90 4.86
C ARG A 110 -10.58 -2.71 4.03
N PRO A 111 -9.42 -2.46 4.67
CA PRO A 111 -8.15 -2.29 3.96
C PRO A 111 -7.80 -3.43 2.99
N GLN A 112 -8.17 -4.68 3.34
CA GLN A 112 -7.96 -5.85 2.49
C GLN A 112 -8.60 -5.71 1.09
N VAL A 113 -9.74 -5.03 0.99
CA VAL A 113 -10.45 -4.85 -0.29
C VAL A 113 -9.64 -3.95 -1.23
N ALA A 114 -9.05 -2.88 -0.69
CA ALA A 114 -8.14 -2.04 -1.45
C ALA A 114 -6.90 -2.83 -1.90
N HIS A 115 -6.32 -3.62 -0.99
CA HIS A 115 -5.18 -4.48 -1.33
C HIS A 115 -5.51 -5.49 -2.45
N ASN A 116 -6.69 -6.12 -2.41
CA ASN A 116 -7.14 -7.04 -3.46
C ASN A 116 -7.25 -6.34 -4.83
N LEU A 117 -7.76 -5.11 -4.87
CA LEU A 117 -7.80 -4.31 -6.10
C LEU A 117 -6.40 -3.97 -6.60
N LEU A 118 -5.50 -3.52 -5.72
CA LEU A 118 -4.12 -3.20 -6.10
C LEU A 118 -3.41 -4.43 -6.65
N ARG A 119 -3.58 -5.58 -5.98
CA ARG A 119 -3.01 -6.86 -6.42
C ARG A 119 -3.54 -7.27 -7.79
N LEU A 120 -4.83 -7.11 -8.07
CA LEU A 120 -5.42 -7.40 -9.38
C LEU A 120 -4.80 -6.54 -10.49
N ILE A 121 -4.58 -5.25 -10.24
CA ILE A 121 -3.95 -4.34 -11.21
C ILE A 121 -2.45 -4.67 -11.38
N ALA A 122 -1.80 -5.11 -10.31
CA ALA A 122 -0.39 -5.47 -10.29
C ALA A 122 -0.10 -6.76 -11.06
N GLU A 123 -0.69 -7.87 -10.59
CA GLU A 123 -0.43 -9.23 -11.09
C GLU A 123 -0.84 -9.38 -12.56
N GLY A 124 -1.86 -8.65 -13.01
CA GLY A 124 -2.33 -8.70 -14.38
C GLY A 124 -2.82 -10.09 -14.78
N THR A 125 -2.70 -10.39 -16.07
CA THR A 125 -3.06 -11.64 -16.71
C THR A 125 -1.84 -12.20 -17.44
N ASP A 126 -2.00 -13.35 -18.13
CA ASP A 126 -0.91 -13.88 -18.95
C ASP A 126 -0.73 -13.08 -20.29
N ASP A 127 -1.47 -11.96 -20.48
CA ASP A 127 -1.45 -11.11 -21.68
C ASP A 127 -1.08 -9.65 -21.36
N GLU A 128 0.15 -9.28 -21.71
CA GLU A 128 0.72 -7.94 -21.44
C GLU A 128 -0.02 -6.79 -22.15
N GLU A 129 -0.63 -7.02 -23.32
CA GLU A 129 -1.36 -5.97 -24.03
C GLU A 129 -2.65 -5.63 -23.28
N VAL A 130 -3.40 -6.66 -22.87
CA VAL A 130 -4.63 -6.52 -22.07
C VAL A 130 -4.33 -5.85 -20.73
N ASP A 131 -3.22 -6.20 -20.08
CA ASP A 131 -2.83 -5.63 -18.80
C ASP A 131 -2.46 -4.15 -18.92
N ASN A 132 -1.74 -3.77 -19.99
CA ASN A 132 -1.42 -2.37 -20.25
C ASN A 132 -2.68 -1.55 -20.54
N GLU A 133 -3.63 -2.07 -21.31
CA GLU A 133 -4.92 -1.42 -21.53
C GLU A 133 -5.70 -1.25 -20.23
N LEU A 134 -5.73 -2.27 -19.37
CA LEU A 134 -6.39 -2.24 -18.07
C LEU A 134 -5.76 -1.18 -17.14
N ARG A 135 -4.42 -1.17 -17.05
CA ARG A 135 -3.66 -0.19 -16.24
C ARG A 135 -3.86 1.23 -16.76
N GLN A 136 -3.85 1.42 -18.08
CA GLN A 136 -4.14 2.71 -18.70
C GLN A 136 -5.54 3.20 -18.31
N MET A 137 -6.56 2.35 -18.47
CA MET A 137 -7.94 2.67 -18.10
C MET A 137 -8.06 3.01 -16.61
N ALA A 138 -7.38 2.26 -15.74
CA ALA A 138 -7.37 2.51 -14.31
C ALA A 138 -6.77 3.89 -13.99
N VAL A 139 -5.61 4.22 -14.55
CA VAL A 139 -4.95 5.53 -14.37
C VAL A 139 -5.86 6.66 -14.87
N GLU A 140 -6.44 6.55 -16.06
CA GLU A 140 -7.37 7.56 -16.59
C GLU A 140 -8.58 7.76 -15.67
N SER A 141 -9.18 6.67 -15.19
CA SER A 141 -10.29 6.70 -14.24
C SER A 141 -9.93 7.42 -12.94
N TYR A 142 -8.73 7.16 -12.40
CA TYR A 142 -8.27 7.80 -11.16
C TYR A 142 -7.98 9.28 -11.33
N LEU A 143 -7.42 9.70 -12.46
CA LEU A 143 -7.23 11.11 -12.78
C LEU A 143 -8.57 11.84 -12.92
N ASP A 144 -9.56 11.21 -13.55
CA ASP A 144 -10.92 11.76 -13.62
C ASP A 144 -11.55 11.91 -12.23
N ILE A 145 -11.28 10.99 -11.31
CA ILE A 145 -11.77 11.07 -9.93
C ILE A 145 -11.08 12.22 -9.18
N LEU A 146 -9.76 12.41 -9.35
CA LEU A 146 -9.03 13.53 -8.76
C LEU A 146 -9.56 14.88 -9.27
N ASN A 147 -9.79 15.00 -10.58
CA ASN A 147 -10.26 16.21 -11.25
C ASN A 147 -11.68 16.63 -10.83
N LYS A 148 -12.52 15.68 -10.40
CA LYS A 148 -13.87 15.99 -9.91
C LYS A 148 -13.88 16.74 -8.57
N GLY A 149 -12.73 16.85 -7.89
CA GLY A 149 -12.56 17.72 -6.71
C GLY A 149 -13.39 17.30 -5.49
N SER A 150 -13.87 16.05 -5.44
CA SER A 150 -14.64 15.55 -4.30
C SER A 150 -13.76 15.32 -3.07
N ASN A 151 -14.37 15.34 -1.88
CA ASN A 151 -13.73 14.91 -0.65
C ASN A 151 -13.55 13.39 -0.71
N LEU A 152 -12.35 12.93 -1.10
CA LEU A 152 -12.04 11.53 -1.29
C LEU A 152 -11.70 10.88 0.07
N PRO A 153 -12.22 9.69 0.37
CA PRO A 153 -11.79 8.94 1.54
C PRO A 153 -10.33 8.50 1.43
N ASP A 154 -9.66 8.34 2.58
CA ASP A 154 -8.25 7.93 2.67
C ASP A 154 -7.93 6.68 1.85
N VAL A 155 -8.75 5.63 1.96
CA VAL A 155 -8.59 4.37 1.20
C VAL A 155 -8.55 4.63 -0.31
N MET A 156 -9.40 5.53 -0.82
CA MET A 156 -9.40 5.87 -2.24
C MET A 156 -8.15 6.66 -2.63
N MET A 157 -7.73 7.61 -1.79
CA MET A 157 -6.51 8.39 -2.02
C MET A 157 -5.26 7.51 -2.05
N GLN A 158 -5.18 6.52 -1.16
CA GLN A 158 -4.09 5.53 -1.13
C GLN A 158 -4.06 4.69 -2.42
N VAL A 159 -5.20 4.19 -2.87
CA VAL A 159 -5.33 3.41 -4.12
C VAL A 159 -4.91 4.26 -5.32
N ILE A 160 -5.42 5.50 -5.42
CA ILE A 160 -5.07 6.43 -6.49
C ILE A 160 -3.56 6.71 -6.48
N ALA A 161 -2.99 7.05 -5.32
CA ALA A 161 -1.57 7.36 -5.20
C ALA A 161 -0.70 6.18 -5.65
N TRP A 162 -1.05 4.95 -5.25
CA TRP A 162 -0.31 3.78 -5.67
C TRP A 162 -0.41 3.53 -7.17
N VAL A 163 -1.63 3.45 -7.73
CA VAL A 163 -1.81 3.12 -9.15
C VAL A 163 -1.19 4.17 -10.05
N ILE A 164 -1.34 5.46 -9.73
CA ILE A 164 -0.69 6.54 -10.47
C ILE A 164 0.83 6.45 -10.32
N GLY A 165 1.34 6.23 -9.11
CA GLY A 165 2.78 6.15 -8.86
C GLY A 165 3.47 4.98 -9.58
N GLU A 166 2.78 3.87 -9.79
CA GLU A 166 3.28 2.73 -10.56
C GLU A 166 3.10 2.93 -12.07
N TYR A 167 1.88 3.22 -12.53
CA TYR A 167 1.48 3.03 -13.93
C TYR A 167 1.24 4.32 -14.72
N ALA A 168 1.51 5.51 -14.17
CA ALA A 168 1.32 6.75 -14.94
C ALA A 168 2.17 6.81 -16.22
N TYR A 169 3.30 6.12 -16.27
CA TYR A 169 4.15 6.02 -17.48
C TYR A 169 3.40 5.41 -18.68
N VAL A 170 2.40 4.55 -18.44
CA VAL A 170 1.61 3.87 -19.48
C VAL A 170 0.88 4.88 -20.38
N LEU A 171 0.56 6.07 -19.86
CA LEU A 171 -0.10 7.13 -20.63
C LEU A 171 0.78 7.73 -21.73
N GLY A 172 2.10 7.52 -21.70
CA GLY A 172 3.03 8.02 -22.72
C GLY A 172 3.05 9.55 -22.87
N ARG A 173 2.60 10.29 -21.86
CA ARG A 173 2.49 11.76 -21.84
C ARG A 173 3.32 12.37 -20.72
N ASP A 174 3.38 13.70 -20.70
CA ASP A 174 4.06 14.42 -19.63
C ASP A 174 3.48 14.07 -18.25
N LEU A 175 4.36 13.71 -17.32
CA LEU A 175 4.02 13.35 -15.95
C LEU A 175 3.86 14.58 -15.05
N GLN A 176 4.32 15.76 -15.49
CA GLN A 176 4.24 16.98 -14.69
C GLN A 176 2.81 17.32 -14.22
N PRO A 177 1.77 17.34 -15.09
CA PRO A 177 0.40 17.65 -14.65
C PRO A 177 -0.17 16.63 -13.66
N ILE A 178 0.32 15.38 -13.72
CA ILE A 178 -0.08 14.30 -12.82
C ILE A 178 0.54 14.53 -11.44
N MET A 179 1.83 14.90 -11.41
CA MET A 179 2.51 15.28 -10.17
C MET A 179 1.83 16.49 -9.52
N ASP A 180 1.49 17.52 -10.30
CA ASP A 180 0.79 18.71 -9.81
C ASP A 180 -0.57 18.34 -9.17
N SER A 181 -1.31 17.41 -9.79
CA SER A 181 -2.57 16.90 -9.23
C SER A 181 -2.39 16.17 -7.90
N LEU A 182 -1.27 15.47 -7.71
CA LEU A 182 -0.93 14.81 -6.45
C LEU A 182 -0.45 15.80 -5.39
N LEU A 183 0.23 16.88 -5.78
CA LEU A 183 0.56 17.99 -4.87
C LEU A 183 -0.70 18.68 -4.37
N ASP A 184 -1.64 18.99 -5.26
CA ASP A 184 -2.96 19.53 -4.91
C ASP A 184 -3.73 18.61 -3.96
N LEU A 185 -3.57 17.28 -4.09
CA LEU A 185 -4.15 16.32 -3.17
C LEU A 185 -3.48 16.37 -1.79
N LEU A 186 -2.15 16.52 -1.75
CA LEU A 186 -1.36 16.56 -0.53
C LEU A 186 -1.55 17.85 0.28
N ASP A 187 -1.87 18.95 -0.39
CA ASP A 187 -2.18 20.25 0.23
C ASP A 187 -3.58 20.30 0.87
N ARG A 188 -4.45 19.32 0.59
CA ARG A 188 -5.76 19.22 1.25
C ARG A 188 -5.60 18.86 2.73
N PRO A 189 -6.52 19.32 3.60
CA PRO A 189 -6.49 18.98 5.01
C PRO A 189 -6.72 17.48 5.20
N MET A 190 -5.63 16.75 5.42
CA MET A 190 -5.63 15.31 5.66
C MET A 190 -5.06 15.00 7.05
N GLU A 191 -5.84 14.26 7.84
CA GLU A 191 -5.43 13.84 9.17
C GLU A 191 -4.55 12.59 9.13
N ASP A 192 -4.83 11.68 8.20
CA ASP A 192 -4.11 10.43 8.09
C ASP A 192 -2.68 10.62 7.57
N ARG A 193 -1.73 10.12 8.35
CA ARG A 193 -0.29 10.22 8.05
C ARG A 193 0.15 9.15 7.07
N GLU A 194 -0.54 8.01 7.07
CA GLU A 194 -0.22 6.90 6.19
C GLU A 194 -0.50 7.31 4.75
N THR A 195 -1.70 7.80 4.44
CA THR A 195 -2.10 8.30 3.13
C THR A 195 -1.15 9.37 2.59
N LYS A 196 -0.66 10.25 3.48
CA LYS A 196 0.41 11.22 3.20
C LYS A 196 1.67 10.56 2.67
N GLY A 197 2.07 9.45 3.28
CA GLY A 197 3.20 8.63 2.87
C GLY A 197 2.99 7.96 1.52
N TRP A 198 1.77 7.49 1.22
CA TRP A 198 1.42 6.93 -0.09
C TRP A 198 1.57 7.97 -1.20
N ILE A 199 1.03 9.18 -1.00
CA ILE A 199 1.13 10.28 -1.98
C ILE A 199 2.58 10.71 -2.18
N ILE A 200 3.36 10.87 -1.10
CA ILE A 200 4.79 11.21 -1.21
C ILE A 200 5.55 10.11 -1.97
N THR A 201 5.25 8.84 -1.73
CA THR A 201 5.90 7.72 -2.45
C THR A 201 5.57 7.75 -3.94
N ALA A 202 4.31 8.06 -4.29
CA ALA A 202 3.90 8.24 -5.67
C ALA A 202 4.69 9.38 -6.34
N LEU A 203 4.80 10.54 -5.67
CA LEU A 203 5.60 11.66 -6.17
C LEU A 203 7.08 11.31 -6.37
N ILE A 204 7.67 10.54 -5.45
CA ILE A 204 9.06 10.06 -5.56
C ILE A 204 9.22 9.16 -6.79
N LYS A 205 8.30 8.21 -7.00
CA LYS A 205 8.32 7.29 -8.17
C LYS A 205 8.17 8.05 -9.48
N LEU A 206 7.18 8.93 -9.57
CA LEU A 206 6.98 9.77 -10.77
C LEU A 206 8.21 10.65 -11.05
N SER A 207 8.83 11.20 -10.00
CA SER A 207 10.07 11.97 -10.13
C SER A 207 11.25 11.14 -10.65
N ALA A 208 11.33 9.86 -10.29
CA ALA A 208 12.34 8.94 -10.80
C ALA A 208 12.09 8.59 -12.28
N GLN A 209 10.83 8.42 -12.66
CA GLN A 209 10.41 8.07 -14.02
C GLN A 209 10.47 9.26 -14.98
N ASN A 210 10.36 10.49 -14.47
CA ASN A 210 10.38 11.69 -15.29
C ASN A 210 11.79 11.97 -15.86
N PRO A 211 11.97 12.13 -17.18
CA PRO A 211 13.28 12.45 -17.76
C PRO A 211 13.93 13.74 -17.24
N THR A 212 13.11 14.72 -16.83
CA THR A 212 13.58 15.99 -16.24
C THR A 212 13.81 15.90 -14.73
N GLY A 213 13.53 14.75 -14.10
CA GLY A 213 13.65 14.51 -12.67
C GLY A 213 12.50 15.10 -11.85
N ALA A 214 12.75 15.26 -10.54
CA ALA A 214 11.82 15.92 -9.63
C ALA A 214 11.70 17.42 -9.94
N SER A 215 10.49 17.95 -10.03
CA SER A 215 10.28 19.40 -10.12
C SER A 215 10.66 20.09 -8.80
N GLU A 216 10.97 21.39 -8.88
CA GLU A 216 11.30 22.20 -7.70
C GLU A 216 10.12 22.27 -6.72
N GLU A 217 8.88 22.35 -7.24
CA GLU A 217 7.65 22.34 -6.44
C GLU A 217 7.48 21.02 -5.66
N VAL A 218 7.70 19.87 -6.30
CA VAL A 218 7.66 18.56 -5.64
C VAL A 218 8.71 18.50 -4.52
N CYS A 219 9.90 19.02 -4.77
CA CYS A 219 10.97 19.09 -3.78
C CYS A 219 10.57 19.94 -2.57
N GLU A 220 10.08 21.15 -2.80
CA GLU A 220 9.66 22.07 -1.74
C GLU A 220 8.55 21.47 -0.87
N VAL A 221 7.56 20.84 -1.49
CA VAL A 221 6.43 20.24 -0.77
C VAL A 221 6.88 19.03 0.06
N ILE A 222 7.72 18.15 -0.49
CA ILE A 222 8.25 17.00 0.24
C ILE A 222 9.13 17.47 1.41
N ASP A 223 9.97 18.49 1.20
CA ASP A 223 10.89 19.01 2.22
C ASP A 223 10.13 19.59 3.45
N LYS A 224 8.89 20.09 3.30
CA LYS A 224 8.02 20.51 4.43
C LYS A 224 7.79 19.39 5.46
N TYR A 225 7.82 18.13 5.03
CA TYR A 225 7.55 16.97 5.88
C TYR A 225 8.78 16.48 6.65
N GLU A 226 9.96 17.07 6.48
CA GLU A 226 11.16 16.73 7.25
C GLU A 226 10.98 16.94 8.76
N THR A 227 10.21 17.96 9.15
CA THR A 227 9.92 18.27 10.56
C THR A 227 8.60 17.65 11.04
N SER A 228 8.00 16.76 10.23
CA SER A 228 6.76 16.07 10.57
C SER A 228 6.91 15.24 11.83
N ARG A 229 5.86 15.11 12.64
CA ARG A 229 5.87 14.22 13.83
C ARG A 229 5.93 12.73 13.47
N SER A 230 5.71 12.37 12.21
CA SER A 230 5.75 10.98 11.74
C SER A 230 7.17 10.59 11.33
N VAL A 231 7.77 9.63 12.05
CA VAL A 231 9.10 9.09 11.70
C VAL A 231 9.11 8.51 10.28
N ASN A 232 8.02 7.86 9.86
CA ASN A 232 7.92 7.30 8.50
C ASN A 232 7.99 8.40 7.42
N LEU A 233 7.30 9.53 7.62
CA LEU A 233 7.35 10.64 6.67
C LEU A 233 8.74 11.30 6.68
N GLN A 234 9.33 11.52 7.85
CA GLN A 234 10.69 12.06 7.95
C GLN A 234 11.70 11.19 7.20
N GLN A 235 11.60 9.87 7.37
CA GLN A 235 12.50 8.92 6.73
C GLN A 235 12.39 8.98 5.20
N ARG A 236 11.17 8.95 4.66
CA ARG A 236 10.92 9.07 3.21
C ARG A 236 11.48 10.37 2.62
N VAL A 237 11.33 11.49 3.33
CA VAL A 237 11.86 12.80 2.91
C VAL A 237 13.39 12.79 2.85
N LYS A 238 14.04 12.24 3.88
CA LYS A 238 15.51 12.14 3.94
C LYS A 238 16.06 11.24 2.83
N GLU A 239 15.45 10.08 2.62
CA GLU A 239 15.79 9.16 1.54
C GLU A 239 15.63 9.83 0.17
N PHE A 240 14.49 10.49 -0.07
CA PHE A 240 14.25 11.23 -1.31
C PHE A 240 15.32 12.30 -1.55
N ARG A 241 15.68 13.08 -0.52
CA ARG A 241 16.72 14.12 -0.64
C ARG A 241 18.08 13.53 -1.00
N SER A 242 18.43 12.39 -0.42
CA SER A 242 19.65 11.66 -0.77
C SER A 242 19.61 11.14 -2.21
N LEU A 243 18.49 10.56 -2.64
CA LEU A 243 18.30 10.00 -3.98
C LEU A 243 18.24 11.08 -5.07
N ARG A 244 17.65 12.24 -4.80
CA ARG A 244 17.60 13.38 -5.75
C ARG A 244 18.99 13.83 -6.21
N ASN A 245 19.99 13.74 -5.32
CA ASN A 245 21.37 14.08 -5.66
C ASN A 245 22.08 12.99 -6.50
N ALA A 246 21.45 11.82 -6.68
CA ALA A 246 21.98 10.67 -7.39
C ALA A 246 20.92 10.07 -8.35
N ALA A 247 20.58 10.80 -9.41
CA ALA A 247 19.49 10.47 -10.33
C ALA A 247 19.59 9.09 -11.01
N GLU A 248 20.80 8.55 -11.24
CA GLU A 248 20.96 7.18 -11.73
C GLU A 248 20.59 6.14 -10.67
N VAL A 249 21.02 6.36 -9.42
CA VAL A 249 20.65 5.48 -8.30
C VAL A 249 19.15 5.54 -8.05
N MET A 250 18.55 6.73 -8.09
CA MET A 250 17.10 6.90 -7.93
C MET A 250 16.29 6.12 -8.97
N ARG A 251 16.73 6.11 -10.24
CA ARG A 251 16.11 5.34 -11.32
C ARG A 251 16.27 3.83 -11.13
N ASN A 252 17.40 3.38 -10.60
CA ASN A 252 17.62 1.97 -10.30
C ASN A 252 16.85 1.49 -9.05
N VAL A 253 16.62 2.38 -8.09
CA VAL A 253 15.82 2.11 -6.87
C VAL A 253 14.33 2.09 -7.20
N PHE A 254 13.88 2.93 -8.14
CA PHE A 254 12.50 2.99 -8.61
C PHE A 254 12.42 2.70 -10.12
N PRO A 255 12.67 1.44 -10.52
CA PRO A 255 12.53 1.02 -11.91
C PRO A 255 11.07 1.08 -12.39
N VAL A 256 10.89 1.16 -13.70
CA VAL A 256 9.56 1.09 -14.33
C VAL A 256 9.08 -0.35 -14.29
N ASP A 257 7.84 -0.56 -13.85
CA ASP A 257 7.12 -1.85 -13.88
C ASP A 257 7.70 -3.02 -13.05
N SER A 258 8.56 -2.77 -12.06
CA SER A 258 9.08 -3.85 -11.20
C SER A 258 8.13 -4.27 -10.06
N SER A 259 6.84 -3.93 -10.16
CA SER A 259 5.86 -4.19 -9.09
C SER A 259 5.65 -5.69 -8.81
N CYS A 260 5.98 -6.55 -9.77
CA CYS A 260 5.90 -8.02 -9.68
C CYS A 260 7.22 -8.74 -9.95
N ASP A 261 8.36 -8.02 -9.95
CA ASP A 261 9.66 -8.68 -10.13
C ASP A 261 9.98 -9.54 -8.90
N ASP A 262 10.24 -10.83 -9.13
CA ASP A 262 10.70 -11.74 -8.09
C ASP A 262 12.07 -11.26 -7.57
N LEU A 263 12.12 -10.82 -6.31
CA LEU A 263 13.37 -10.51 -5.64
C LEU A 263 14.14 -11.80 -5.38
N GLU A 264 15.12 -12.11 -6.24
CA GLU A 264 16.08 -13.16 -6.00
C GLU A 264 17.00 -12.78 -4.83
N VAL A 265 16.73 -13.35 -3.64
CA VAL A 265 17.56 -13.10 -2.46
C VAL A 265 18.79 -14.00 -2.52
N ASP A 266 19.93 -13.42 -2.90
CA ASP A 266 21.24 -14.04 -2.69
C ASP A 266 21.66 -13.88 -1.21
N ALA A 267 21.32 -14.87 -0.39
CA ALA A 267 21.64 -14.87 1.03
C ALA A 267 23.15 -14.81 1.32
N ASP A 268 23.98 -15.25 0.37
CA ASP A 268 25.44 -15.24 0.49
C ASP A 268 26.03 -13.88 0.06
N LEU A 269 25.22 -12.98 -0.53
CA LEU A 269 25.62 -11.67 -1.04
C LEU A 269 26.87 -11.74 -1.94
N ARG A 270 26.96 -12.76 -2.80
CA ARG A 270 28.18 -13.08 -3.57
C ARG A 270 28.63 -11.95 -4.50
N PHE A 271 27.70 -11.08 -4.89
CA PHE A 271 28.03 -9.86 -5.65
C PHE A 271 29.01 -8.93 -4.90
N LEU A 272 29.15 -9.05 -3.57
CA LEU A 272 30.11 -8.32 -2.75
C LEU A 272 31.49 -8.98 -2.65
N ASP A 273 31.64 -10.24 -3.09
CA ASP A 273 32.90 -11.00 -2.93
C ASP A 273 34.10 -10.28 -3.55
N ALA A 274 33.91 -9.67 -4.73
CA ALA A 274 34.96 -8.91 -5.40
C ALA A 274 35.39 -7.67 -4.59
N LEU A 275 34.43 -6.99 -3.95
CA LEU A 275 34.69 -5.83 -3.10
C LEU A 275 35.42 -6.23 -1.82
N VAL A 276 34.96 -7.31 -1.16
CA VAL A 276 35.60 -7.86 0.04
C VAL A 276 37.03 -8.29 -0.29
N GLN A 277 37.24 -9.00 -1.39
CA GLN A 277 38.56 -9.44 -1.80
C GLN A 277 39.50 -8.26 -2.10
N GLN A 278 39.00 -7.20 -2.74
CA GLN A 278 39.76 -5.97 -2.96
C GLN A 278 40.13 -5.28 -1.65
N ALA A 279 39.21 -5.22 -0.67
CA ALA A 279 39.48 -4.63 0.64
C ALA A 279 40.52 -5.45 1.43
N LEU A 280 40.44 -6.78 1.39
CA LEU A 280 41.43 -7.67 2.00
C LEU A 280 42.81 -7.51 1.37
N GLN A 281 42.88 -7.37 0.03
CA GLN A 281 44.12 -7.06 -0.67
C GLN A 281 44.69 -5.68 -0.31
N ALA A 282 43.82 -4.71 0.00
CA ALA A 282 44.20 -3.39 0.50
C ALA A 282 44.61 -3.39 1.99
N GLY A 283 44.65 -4.56 2.65
CA GLY A 283 45.09 -4.72 4.03
C GLY A 283 43.98 -4.64 5.09
N ALA A 284 42.71 -4.71 4.69
CA ALA A 284 41.62 -4.83 5.65
C ALA A 284 41.70 -6.17 6.39
N ARG A 285 41.30 -6.19 7.66
CA ARG A 285 41.21 -7.43 8.45
C ARG A 285 40.00 -8.25 7.99
N PRO A 286 40.12 -9.59 7.86
CA PRO A 286 38.97 -10.47 7.68
C PRO A 286 37.94 -10.26 8.79
N TYR A 287 36.67 -10.32 8.42
CA TYR A 287 35.60 -10.30 9.41
C TYR A 287 35.68 -11.59 10.24
N ASP A 288 35.80 -11.42 11.55
CA ASP A 288 35.76 -12.52 12.51
C ASP A 288 34.42 -12.42 13.23
N ARG A 289 33.55 -13.40 13.01
CA ARG A 289 32.22 -13.40 13.60
C ARG A 289 32.40 -13.67 15.10
N PRO A 290 31.90 -12.80 16.00
CA PRO A 290 31.95 -13.08 17.43
C PRO A 290 31.26 -14.42 17.69
N ASP A 291 31.87 -15.28 18.51
CA ASP A 291 31.23 -16.51 18.96
C ASP A 291 29.92 -16.14 19.69
N GLU A 292 28.77 -16.46 19.08
CA GLU A 292 27.46 -16.19 19.68
C GLU A 292 27.12 -17.16 20.84
N ASP A 293 28.03 -18.07 21.21
CA ASP A 293 27.86 -19.00 22.34
C ASP A 293 29.01 -18.85 23.33
N GLY A 294 28.90 -17.85 24.19
CA GLY A 294 29.97 -17.46 25.10
C GLY A 294 29.58 -17.20 26.54
N ASP A 295 28.44 -17.71 27.07
CA ASP A 295 28.28 -17.84 28.53
C ASP A 295 27.07 -18.69 28.99
N GLU A 296 27.19 -20.02 28.98
CA GLU A 296 26.37 -20.87 29.88
C GLU A 296 27.19 -21.96 30.61
N GLY A 297 28.53 -21.89 30.59
CA GLY A 297 29.33 -23.07 30.94
C GLY A 297 30.48 -22.93 31.93
N GLU A 298 31.00 -21.73 32.22
CA GLU A 298 32.17 -21.62 33.10
C GLU A 298 32.00 -20.49 34.11
N GLU A 299 32.05 -20.83 35.41
CA GLU A 299 32.14 -19.89 36.53
C GLU A 299 33.34 -18.96 36.36
N LYS A 300 33.20 -17.90 35.56
CA LYS A 300 34.13 -16.77 35.58
C LYS A 300 33.72 -15.89 36.74
N SER A 301 34.47 -16.01 37.83
CA SER A 301 34.46 -15.04 38.93
C SER A 301 34.43 -13.61 38.35
N LEU A 302 33.46 -12.81 38.80
CA LEU A 302 33.31 -11.40 38.41
C LEU A 302 34.69 -10.70 38.52
N ARG A 303 35.19 -10.17 37.40
CA ARG A 303 36.39 -9.33 37.41
C ARG A 303 36.02 -7.99 38.03
N PHE A 304 36.64 -7.66 39.16
CA PHE A 304 36.50 -6.38 39.87
C PHE A 304 37.60 -5.37 39.52
N ASP A 305 38.44 -5.65 38.52
CA ASP A 305 39.44 -4.72 38.06
C ASP A 305 38.76 -3.60 37.26
N ALA A 306 39.08 -2.35 37.59
CA ALA A 306 38.61 -1.18 36.86
C ALA A 306 39.04 -1.29 35.39
N TYR A 307 38.12 -0.98 34.48
CA TYR A 307 38.36 -1.01 33.04
C TYR A 307 39.63 -0.22 32.71
N GLU A 308 40.64 -0.87 32.12
CA GLU A 308 41.78 -0.15 31.58
C GLU A 308 41.26 0.75 30.46
N MET A 309 41.48 2.06 30.62
CA MET A 309 41.10 3.06 29.65
C MET A 309 41.78 2.68 28.32
N PRO A 310 41.04 2.59 27.19
CA PRO A 310 41.63 2.24 25.91
C PRO A 310 42.81 3.15 25.65
N THR A 311 44.00 2.58 25.45
CA THR A 311 45.14 3.36 25.00
C THR A 311 44.75 3.98 23.66
N ASN A 312 44.80 5.32 23.60
CA ASN A 312 44.55 6.12 22.41
C ASN A 312 45.46 5.67 21.25
N GLU A 313 45.04 4.64 20.53
CA GLU A 313 45.30 4.53 19.11
C GLU A 313 43.95 4.54 18.40
N PRO A 314 43.61 5.60 17.68
CA PRO A 314 42.39 5.64 16.91
C PRO A 314 42.55 4.66 15.74
N HIS A 315 42.20 3.39 15.94
CA HIS A 315 41.92 2.48 14.85
C HIS A 315 40.55 2.79 14.24
N TYR A 316 40.39 4.02 13.75
CA TYR A 316 39.49 4.21 12.62
C TYR A 316 40.13 3.46 11.46
N ALA A 317 39.54 2.32 11.07
CA ALA A 317 39.64 1.93 9.68
C ALA A 317 39.27 3.19 8.89
N LYS A 318 40.19 3.67 8.05
CA LYS A 318 39.87 4.69 7.06
C LYS A 318 38.89 4.04 6.10
N THR A 319 37.62 3.97 6.48
CA THR A 319 36.53 3.83 5.54
C THR A 319 36.71 5.01 4.61
N THR A 320 36.96 4.72 3.34
CA THR A 320 37.10 5.72 2.29
C THR A 320 35.77 6.47 2.18
N SER A 321 35.60 7.51 2.99
CA SER A 321 34.55 8.52 2.88
C SER A 321 34.82 9.45 1.67
N ALA A 322 35.29 8.88 0.57
CA ALA A 322 35.49 9.57 -0.70
C ALA A 322 34.20 9.62 -1.54
N LEU A 323 33.15 8.91 -1.12
CA LEU A 323 31.85 8.88 -1.80
C LEU A 323 30.89 10.01 -1.38
N PHE A 324 31.17 10.73 -0.29
CA PHE A 324 30.40 11.91 0.12
C PHE A 324 31.33 13.05 0.55
N LYS A 325 31.65 13.94 -0.39
CA LYS A 325 32.15 15.28 -0.06
C LYS A 325 30.95 16.21 0.08
N SER A 326 30.63 16.62 1.31
CA SER A 326 29.88 17.85 1.57
C SER A 326 30.76 18.81 2.37
N SER A 327 30.73 20.07 1.93
CA SER A 327 31.51 21.20 2.44
C SER A 327 31.31 21.44 3.94
N GLY A 328 32.39 21.82 4.60
CA GLY A 328 32.42 22.05 6.04
C GLY A 328 31.70 23.31 6.51
N TYR A 329 31.36 23.30 7.80
CA TYR A 329 31.31 24.47 8.68
C TYR A 329 31.73 24.01 10.09
N GLY A 330 32.47 24.88 10.77
CA GLY A 330 33.25 24.59 11.98
C GLY A 330 32.43 24.36 13.25
N ALA A 331 33.01 23.56 14.13
CA ALA A 331 32.59 23.39 15.51
C ALA A 331 33.11 24.56 16.35
N GLU A 332 32.21 25.24 17.06
CA GLU A 332 32.54 25.97 18.28
C GLU A 332 32.01 25.18 19.49
N ASP A 333 32.87 25.15 20.49
CA ASP A 333 32.85 24.42 21.75
C ASP A 333 31.86 25.05 22.75
N GLY A 334 31.29 24.24 23.63
CA GLY A 334 30.34 24.71 24.64
C GLY A 334 29.71 23.56 25.41
N GLY A 335 30.44 23.02 26.38
CA GLY A 335 29.93 22.03 27.33
C GLY A 335 28.96 22.65 28.34
N GLU A 336 27.97 21.86 28.77
CA GLU A 336 27.39 21.98 30.11
C GLU A 336 26.73 20.65 30.53
N SER A 337 26.87 20.39 31.82
CA SER A 337 26.55 19.20 32.60
C SER A 337 25.06 18.82 32.62
N ALA A 338 24.77 17.51 32.52
CA ALA A 338 23.44 16.96 32.78
C ALA A 338 23.41 16.23 34.14
N GLU A 339 22.54 16.72 35.02
CA GLU A 339 22.13 16.09 36.27
C GLU A 339 21.20 14.90 35.99
N ASP A 340 21.30 13.93 36.91
CA ASP A 340 20.54 12.70 37.08
C ASP A 340 19.02 12.96 37.24
N MET A 341 18.18 12.23 36.49
CA MET A 341 16.84 11.82 36.93
C MET A 341 16.30 10.63 36.12
N GLY A 342 16.16 9.50 36.80
CA GLY A 342 14.85 8.84 36.95
C GLY A 342 14.40 7.90 35.84
N SER A 343 14.72 6.62 36.03
CA SER A 343 14.13 5.48 35.32
C SER A 343 12.62 5.37 35.59
N VAL A 344 11.79 5.33 34.53
CA VAL A 344 10.41 4.79 34.57
C VAL A 344 10.18 4.00 33.27
N PRO A 345 9.58 2.80 33.32
CA PRO A 345 9.58 1.86 32.21
C PRO A 345 8.52 2.20 31.16
N VAL A 346 8.90 2.10 29.88
CA VAL A 346 8.00 2.20 28.73
C VAL A 346 7.53 0.78 28.37
N PRO A 347 6.23 0.53 28.12
CA PRO A 347 5.74 -0.80 27.80
C PRO A 347 6.16 -1.21 26.39
N GLU A 348 6.61 -2.45 26.24
CA GLU A 348 6.85 -3.10 24.96
C GLU A 348 5.56 -3.11 24.12
N ALA A 349 5.56 -2.33 23.04
CA ALA A 349 4.67 -2.50 21.92
C ALA A 349 5.55 -2.74 20.68
N ASP A 350 5.99 -3.99 20.56
CA ASP A 350 6.63 -4.50 19.35
C ASP A 350 5.57 -4.62 18.25
N MET A 351 5.59 -3.70 17.28
CA MET A 351 5.08 -3.97 15.93
C MET A 351 6.02 -3.31 14.93
N SER A 352 7.09 -4.03 14.58
CA SER A 352 7.92 -3.71 13.44
C SER A 352 7.21 -4.09 12.14
N PHE A 353 7.27 -3.16 11.19
CA PHE A 353 6.65 -3.16 9.86
C PHE A 353 7.19 -4.27 8.93
N SER A 354 8.16 -5.07 9.39
CA SER A 354 8.74 -6.21 8.67
C SER A 354 7.94 -7.51 8.83
N SER A 355 6.85 -7.53 9.60
CA SER A 355 6.02 -8.73 9.81
C SER A 355 4.87 -8.94 8.81
N LEU A 356 4.63 -7.98 7.90
CA LEU A 356 3.53 -8.04 6.92
C LEU A 356 3.94 -8.59 5.53
N LEU A 357 5.22 -8.87 5.30
CA LEU A 357 5.71 -9.52 4.08
C LEU A 357 6.25 -10.92 4.42
N GLY A 358 5.35 -11.89 4.38
CA GLY A 358 5.66 -13.28 4.03
C GLY A 358 6.44 -14.13 5.03
N LYS A 359 5.71 -14.87 5.88
CA LYS A 359 6.01 -16.31 6.01
C LYS A 359 5.16 -17.06 5.00
N LYS A 360 5.79 -17.52 3.92
CA LYS A 360 5.25 -18.50 2.97
C LYS A 360 4.73 -19.71 3.75
N SER A 361 3.44 -20.01 3.69
CA SER A 361 2.98 -21.40 3.72
C SER A 361 2.90 -21.88 2.28
N SER A 362 3.72 -22.86 1.92
CA SER A 362 3.59 -23.57 0.65
C SER A 362 2.20 -24.21 0.55
N GLY A 363 1.44 -23.88 -0.49
CA GLY A 363 0.20 -24.60 -0.81
C GLY A 363 -0.76 -23.77 -1.65
N GLY A 364 -0.74 -24.00 -2.97
CA GLY A 364 -1.84 -23.69 -3.91
C GLY A 364 -2.35 -22.25 -3.90
N GLY A 365 -1.59 -21.32 -4.49
CA GLY A 365 -2.11 -19.99 -4.82
C GLY A 365 -3.05 -20.10 -6.02
N GLY A 366 -4.34 -19.87 -5.81
CA GLY A 366 -5.32 -19.98 -6.88
C GLY A 366 -5.25 -18.80 -7.85
N LYS A 367 -5.36 -19.13 -9.14
CA LYS A 367 -5.39 -18.19 -10.25
C LYS A 367 -6.83 -17.75 -10.52
N TRP A 368 -6.99 -16.54 -11.07
CA TRP A 368 -8.27 -16.15 -11.68
C TRP A 368 -8.44 -16.89 -13.01
N THR A 369 -9.60 -17.50 -13.19
CA THR A 369 -10.01 -18.17 -14.43
C THR A 369 -11.27 -17.50 -14.99
N ASP A 370 -11.72 -17.91 -16.19
CA ASP A 370 -13.02 -17.50 -16.76
C ASP A 370 -14.23 -17.82 -15.84
N GLU A 371 -14.03 -18.60 -14.77
CA GLU A 371 -15.05 -18.94 -13.77
C GLU A 371 -14.89 -18.18 -12.43
N GLY A 372 -13.91 -17.30 -12.28
CA GLY A 372 -13.65 -16.49 -11.07
C GLY A 372 -12.36 -16.83 -10.33
N TYR A 373 -12.20 -16.30 -9.11
CA TYR A 373 -10.99 -16.49 -8.28
C TYR A 373 -10.93 -17.89 -7.65
N GLU A 374 -9.91 -18.68 -7.99
CA GLU A 374 -9.56 -19.83 -7.17
C GLU A 374 -9.00 -19.33 -5.82
N GLY A 375 -9.72 -19.57 -4.72
CA GLY A 375 -9.35 -19.11 -3.38
C GLY A 375 -10.51 -18.58 -2.54
N ALA A 376 -11.69 -18.41 -3.14
CA ALA A 376 -12.91 -18.12 -2.40
C ALA A 376 -13.47 -19.38 -1.71
N ALA A 377 -12.92 -19.72 -0.55
CA ALA A 377 -13.61 -20.53 0.46
C ALA A 377 -14.24 -19.62 1.53
#